data_AF-A0A3B3Q8N7-F1
#
_entry.id   AF-A0A3B3Q8N7-F1
#
_cell.length_a   1.000
_cell.length_b   1.000
_cell.length_c   1.000
_cell.angle_alpha   90.00
_cell.angle_beta   90.00
_cell.angle_gamma   90.00
#
_symmetry.space_group_name_H-M   'P 1'
#
loop_
_entity.id
_entity.type
_entity.pdbx_description
1 polymer ?
#
loop_
_entity_poly.entity_id
_entity_poly.type
_entity_poly.pdbx_seq_one_letter_code
_entity_poly.pdbx_strand_id
1 'polypeptide(L)'
;ITVTQDSVCQLPLFSDDDPACVVLALHLPEDQTHLALYLAGRWWALNDILKTSNSSRSGLMLQVQSAEERLVLFVLSQIIFGTLERPISETIYFSPHPVKETGKIIWVSGEAVGFYTIKEKQCYLLPVLDTVFVRSSWRRQGFALRMLGDFCSSFSNERVVGISYPVSADMYQPVCRKYLSTHDAEQERLYEVEAPGDWSQRRNVWL
;
A
#
# COMPACT_ATOMS: atom_id res chain seq x y z
N ILE A 1 2.95 21.00 20.13
CA ILE A 1 4.31 20.46 20.31
C ILE A 1 5.32 21.57 20.11
N THR A 2 6.31 21.66 20.98
CA THR A 2 7.49 22.50 20.74
C THR A 2 8.43 21.72 19.82
N VAL A 3 8.74 22.26 18.64
CA VAL A 3 9.66 21.61 17.70
C VAL A 3 11.09 21.74 18.23
N THR A 4 11.69 20.63 18.62
CA THR A 4 13.09 20.51 19.06
C THR A 4 13.85 19.53 18.15
N GLN A 5 15.18 19.48 18.28
CA GLN A 5 16.01 18.54 17.51
C GLN A 5 15.59 17.07 17.75
N ASP A 6 15.19 16.73 18.98
CA ASP A 6 14.77 15.35 19.34
C ASP A 6 13.38 14.98 18.83
N SER A 7 12.61 15.95 18.31
CA SER A 7 11.29 15.73 17.74
C SER A 7 11.30 15.60 16.22
N VAL A 8 12.47 15.72 15.59
CA VAL A 8 12.61 15.73 14.13
C VAL A 8 13.55 14.62 13.68
N CYS A 9 13.05 13.75 12.80
CA CYS A 9 13.84 12.69 12.20
C CYS A 9 13.83 12.79 10.67
N GLN A 10 14.81 12.13 10.04
CA GLN A 10 14.89 11.98 8.59
C GLN A 10 14.33 10.62 8.18
N LEU A 11 13.40 10.62 7.23
CA LEU A 11 12.84 9.39 6.67
C LEU A 11 13.18 9.29 5.17
N PRO A 12 13.79 8.18 4.72
CA PRO A 12 13.98 7.94 3.30
C PRO A 12 12.63 7.65 2.63
N LEU A 13 12.37 8.30 1.50
CA LEU A 13 11.12 8.16 0.77
C LEU A 13 11.07 6.84 -0.02
N PHE A 14 12.21 6.40 -0.54
CA PHE A 14 12.37 5.20 -1.34
C PHE A 14 13.45 4.28 -0.76
N SER A 15 13.46 3.02 -1.19
CA SER A 15 14.45 2.03 -0.75
C SER A 15 15.72 1.98 -1.60
N ASP A 16 15.66 2.45 -2.85
CA ASP A 16 16.66 2.18 -3.89
C ASP A 16 17.16 3.45 -4.61
N ASP A 17 16.92 4.63 -4.04
CA ASP A 17 17.36 5.89 -4.63
C ASP A 17 18.75 6.32 -4.14
N ASP A 18 19.56 6.83 -5.07
CA ASP A 18 20.90 7.35 -4.82
C ASP A 18 21.12 8.65 -5.62
N PRO A 19 21.30 9.82 -4.96
CA PRO A 19 21.23 10.03 -3.51
C PRO A 19 19.80 9.87 -2.96
N ALA A 20 19.70 9.44 -1.70
CA ALA A 20 18.42 9.23 -1.04
C ALA A 20 17.58 10.52 -0.96
N CYS A 21 16.34 10.43 -1.41
CA CYS A 21 15.29 11.41 -1.28
C CYS A 21 14.72 11.30 0.15
N VAL A 22 15.00 12.30 0.97
CA VAL A 22 14.66 12.29 2.39
C VAL A 22 13.60 13.34 2.68
N VAL A 23 12.64 12.99 3.53
CA VAL A 23 11.66 13.91 4.12
C VAL A 23 11.93 14.07 5.61
N LEU A 24 11.75 15.27 6.15
CA LEU A 24 11.80 15.49 7.60
C LEU A 24 10.43 15.20 8.19
N ALA A 25 10.40 14.38 9.24
CA ALA A 25 9.20 14.06 9.97
C ALA A 25 9.26 14.60 11.39
N LEU A 26 8.15 15.19 11.84
CA LEU A 26 7.93 15.58 13.22
C LEU A 26 7.27 14.40 13.93
N HIS A 27 7.83 14.00 15.06
CA HIS A 27 7.28 12.93 15.90
C HIS A 27 7.23 13.35 17.37
N LEU A 28 6.41 12.64 18.14
CA LEU A 28 6.42 12.68 19.60
C LEU A 28 7.67 11.95 20.11
N PRO A 29 8.54 12.59 20.91
CA PRO A 29 9.70 11.91 21.49
C PRO A 29 9.32 10.74 22.41
N GLU A 30 8.16 10.82 23.07
CA GLU A 30 7.72 9.86 24.08
C GLU A 30 7.42 8.46 23.50
N ASP A 31 6.78 8.41 22.34
CA ASP A 31 6.29 7.16 21.73
C ASP A 31 6.65 7.02 20.24
N GLN A 32 7.41 7.97 19.70
CA GLN A 32 7.83 8.02 18.29
C GLN A 32 6.66 8.14 17.30
N THR A 33 5.48 8.57 17.76
CA THR A 33 4.31 8.80 16.91
C THR A 33 4.57 9.97 15.97
N HIS A 34 4.56 9.70 14.66
CA HIS A 34 4.70 10.72 13.62
C HIS A 34 3.44 11.59 13.51
N LEU A 35 3.62 12.91 13.35
CA LEU A 35 2.55 13.90 13.35
C LEU A 35 2.48 14.76 12.08
N ALA A 36 3.63 15.07 11.50
CA ALA A 36 3.72 15.97 10.35
C ALA A 36 4.97 15.72 9.52
N LEU A 37 4.94 16.11 8.25
CA LEU A 37 6.13 16.17 7.39
C LEU A 37 6.48 17.60 7.02
N TYR A 38 7.77 17.91 6.88
CA TYR A 38 8.22 19.21 6.39
C TYR A 38 8.33 19.20 4.87
N LEU A 39 7.46 19.97 4.21
CA LEU A 39 7.35 20.01 2.76
C LEU A 39 7.24 21.46 2.29
N ALA A 40 8.03 21.83 1.29
CA ALA A 40 8.02 23.17 0.69
C ALA A 40 8.10 24.32 1.73
N GLY A 41 8.98 24.19 2.73
CA GLY A 41 9.24 25.23 3.72
C GLY A 41 8.24 25.29 4.88
N ARG A 42 7.34 24.32 5.04
CA ARG A 42 6.36 24.29 6.14
C ARG A 42 6.05 22.88 6.62
N TRP A 43 5.58 22.78 7.86
CA TRP A 43 5.05 21.54 8.44
C TRP A 43 3.62 21.27 7.98
N TRP A 44 3.37 20.05 7.53
CA TRP A 44 2.05 19.57 7.11
C TRP A 44 1.61 18.41 7.97
N ALA A 45 0.41 18.50 8.54
CA ALA A 45 -0.20 17.37 9.21
C ALA A 45 -0.42 16.20 8.24
N LEU A 46 -0.24 14.97 8.71
CA LEU A 46 -0.37 13.78 7.86
C LEU A 46 -1.73 13.71 7.13
N ASN A 47 -2.82 14.08 7.81
CA ASN A 47 -4.16 14.10 7.22
C ASN A 47 -4.33 15.12 6.08
N ASP A 48 -3.54 16.19 6.06
CA ASP A 48 -3.60 17.17 4.98
C ASP A 48 -2.76 16.74 3.78
N ILE A 49 -1.67 16.00 4.01
CA ILE A 49 -0.88 15.36 2.94
C ILE A 49 -1.72 14.31 2.20
N LEU A 50 -2.59 13.60 2.91
CA LEU A 50 -3.51 12.61 2.32
C LEU A 50 -4.67 13.23 1.53
N LYS A 51 -4.76 14.56 1.42
CA LYS A 51 -5.79 15.25 0.65
C LYS A 51 -5.22 15.82 -0.62
N THR A 52 -6.03 15.82 -1.67
CA THR A 52 -5.74 16.54 -2.91
C THR A 52 -6.55 17.84 -2.97
N SER A 53 -6.06 18.81 -3.75
CA SER A 53 -6.80 20.04 -4.06
C SER A 53 -8.08 19.78 -4.84
N ASN A 54 -8.17 18.65 -5.56
CA ASN A 54 -9.37 18.25 -6.27
C ASN A 54 -10.32 17.45 -5.37
N SER A 55 -11.28 18.13 -4.74
CA SER A 55 -12.27 17.51 -3.85
C SER A 55 -13.21 16.51 -4.54
N SER A 56 -13.33 16.55 -5.87
CA SER A 56 -14.12 15.56 -6.62
C SER A 56 -13.30 14.31 -6.99
N ARG A 57 -12.00 14.25 -6.66
CA ARG A 57 -11.16 13.08 -6.94
C ARG A 57 -11.68 11.89 -6.15
N SER A 58 -12.04 10.82 -6.86
CA SER A 58 -12.59 9.59 -6.25
C SER A 58 -12.31 8.38 -7.14
N GLY A 59 -12.30 7.20 -6.53
CA GLY A 59 -12.04 5.92 -7.20
C GLY A 59 -10.57 5.52 -7.20
N LEU A 60 -10.28 4.37 -7.82
CA LEU A 60 -8.92 3.92 -8.08
C LEU A 60 -8.36 4.74 -9.23
N MET A 61 -7.26 5.46 -8.96
CA MET A 61 -6.57 6.21 -9.99
C MET A 61 -5.68 5.29 -10.80
N LEU A 62 -5.25 5.77 -11.98
CA LEU A 62 -4.15 5.14 -12.73
C LEU A 62 -2.90 5.05 -11.86
N GLN A 63 -1.91 4.28 -12.34
CA GLN A 63 -0.63 4.08 -11.66
C GLN A 63 -0.05 5.39 -11.12
N VAL A 64 0.46 5.37 -9.90
CA VAL A 64 1.17 6.49 -9.26
C VAL A 64 2.35 6.93 -10.13
N GLN A 65 2.32 8.18 -10.60
CA GLN A 65 3.37 8.76 -11.46
C GLN A 65 4.06 9.97 -10.82
N SER A 66 3.28 10.81 -10.12
CA SER A 66 3.80 12.09 -9.62
C SER A 66 4.54 11.93 -8.29
N ALA A 67 5.48 12.84 -8.01
CA ALA A 67 6.18 12.90 -6.72
C ALA A 67 5.21 13.09 -5.54
N GLU A 68 4.12 13.85 -5.75
CA GLU A 68 3.07 14.05 -4.74
C GLU A 68 2.34 12.73 -4.42
N GLU A 69 1.96 11.96 -5.44
CA GLU A 69 1.32 10.66 -5.23
C GLU A 69 2.29 9.65 -4.60
N ARG A 70 3.58 9.69 -4.96
CA ARG A 70 4.61 8.88 -4.30
C ARG A 70 4.74 9.23 -2.82
N LEU A 71 4.65 10.51 -2.47
CA LEU A 71 4.62 10.96 -1.08
C LEU A 71 3.37 10.47 -0.34
N VAL A 72 2.18 10.54 -0.98
CA VAL A 72 0.94 10.00 -0.40
C VAL A 72 1.06 8.49 -0.15
N LEU A 73 1.59 7.75 -1.13
CA LEU A 73 1.84 6.31 -1.01
C LEU A 73 2.78 6.00 0.15
N PHE A 74 3.88 6.74 0.27
CA PHE A 74 4.82 6.63 1.39
C PHE A 74 4.14 6.90 2.73
N VAL A 75 3.37 7.99 2.86
CA VAL A 75 2.65 8.31 4.10
C VAL A 75 1.71 7.18 4.49
N LEU A 76 0.92 6.66 3.54
CA LEU A 76 0.00 5.55 3.80
C LEU A 76 0.75 4.28 4.26
N SER A 77 1.83 3.92 3.58
CA SER A 77 2.57 2.68 3.84
C SER A 77 3.43 2.74 5.10
N GLN A 78 4.30 3.74 5.20
CA GLN A 78 5.37 3.76 6.20
C GLN A 78 4.89 4.41 7.51
N ILE A 79 4.03 5.42 7.40
CA ILE A 79 3.60 6.19 8.56
C ILE A 79 2.25 5.70 9.08
N ILE A 80 1.20 5.79 8.27
CA ILE A 80 -0.15 5.42 8.71
C ILE A 80 -0.21 3.93 9.03
N PHE A 81 0.14 3.06 8.07
CA PHE A 81 0.19 1.63 8.36
C PHE A 81 1.31 1.27 9.33
N GLY A 82 2.56 1.67 9.04
CA GLY A 82 3.74 1.21 9.80
C GLY A 82 3.78 1.68 11.26
N THR A 83 3.27 2.88 11.56
CA THR A 83 3.33 3.47 12.90
C THR A 83 1.96 3.58 13.58
N LEU A 84 0.95 4.12 12.89
CA LEU A 84 -0.29 4.57 13.54
C LEU A 84 -1.41 3.53 13.63
N GLU A 85 -1.59 2.73 12.58
CA GLU A 85 -2.73 1.82 12.42
C GLU A 85 -2.32 0.35 12.33
N ARG A 86 -1.08 0.05 12.68
CA ARG A 86 -0.56 -1.32 12.61
C ARG A 86 -1.30 -2.23 13.58
N PRO A 87 -1.86 -3.36 13.11
CA PRO A 87 -2.40 -4.37 14.01
C PRO A 87 -1.30 -4.90 14.93
N ILE A 88 -1.59 -5.05 16.22
CA ILE A 88 -0.63 -5.60 17.21
C ILE A 88 -0.18 -7.02 16.83
N SER A 89 -1.03 -7.78 16.13
CA SER A 89 -0.75 -9.13 15.64
C SER A 89 0.13 -9.16 14.38
N GLU A 90 0.32 -8.02 13.70
CA GLU A 90 1.08 -7.94 12.45
C GLU A 90 2.54 -7.66 12.75
N THR A 91 3.38 -8.70 12.63
CA THR A 91 4.82 -8.61 12.86
C THR A 91 5.59 -8.12 11.63
N ILE A 92 4.92 -8.04 10.48
CA ILE A 92 5.52 -7.71 9.19
C ILE A 92 5.39 -6.21 8.92
N TYR A 93 6.51 -5.60 8.53
CA TYR A 93 6.56 -4.22 8.08
C TYR A 93 6.55 -4.20 6.55
N PHE A 94 5.81 -3.26 5.97
CA PHE A 94 6.03 -2.92 4.57
C PHE A 94 7.37 -2.21 4.47
N SER A 95 8.29 -2.74 3.69
CA SER A 95 9.51 -2.04 3.35
C SER A 95 9.18 -0.76 2.57
N PRO A 96 10.02 0.29 2.64
CA PRO A 96 9.91 1.42 1.73
C PRO A 96 9.87 0.92 0.28
N HIS A 97 8.99 1.51 -0.51
CA HIS A 97 8.79 1.11 -1.89
C HIS A 97 9.95 1.59 -2.77
N PRO A 98 10.44 0.79 -3.72
CA PRO A 98 11.33 1.27 -4.77
C PRO A 98 10.71 2.43 -5.56
N VAL A 99 11.55 3.31 -6.10
CA VAL A 99 11.11 4.48 -6.91
C VAL A 99 10.17 4.06 -8.04
N LYS A 100 10.45 2.90 -8.64
CA LYS A 100 9.74 2.37 -9.81
C LYS A 100 8.64 1.38 -9.47
N GLU A 101 8.41 1.07 -8.19
CA GLU A 101 7.36 0.11 -7.84
C GLU A 101 5.99 0.58 -8.33
N THR A 102 5.21 -0.33 -8.89
CA THR A 102 3.88 -0.01 -9.41
C THR A 102 2.89 0.07 -8.25
N GLY A 103 2.23 1.22 -8.09
CA GLY A 103 1.27 1.47 -7.00
C GLY A 103 -0.04 2.11 -7.48
N LYS A 104 -1.15 1.59 -6.93
CA LYS A 104 -2.54 2.07 -6.92
C LYS A 104 -2.92 2.92 -5.71
N ILE A 105 -3.45 4.14 -5.82
CA ILE A 105 -4.11 4.83 -4.68
C ILE A 105 -5.61 4.92 -4.92
N ILE A 106 -6.41 4.59 -3.90
CA ILE A 106 -7.86 4.81 -3.92
C ILE A 106 -8.22 6.12 -3.20
N TRP A 107 -9.05 6.92 -3.86
CA TRP A 107 -9.48 8.22 -3.37
C TRP A 107 -10.99 8.21 -3.09
N VAL A 108 -11.41 8.96 -2.07
CA VAL A 108 -12.82 9.25 -1.79
C VAL A 108 -12.93 10.72 -1.43
N SER A 109 -13.71 11.48 -2.21
CA SER A 109 -13.95 12.91 -1.98
C SER A 109 -12.67 13.73 -1.74
N GLY A 110 -11.63 13.46 -2.54
CA GLY A 110 -10.34 14.14 -2.45
C GLY A 110 -9.39 13.62 -1.37
N GLU A 111 -9.77 12.60 -0.59
CA GLU A 111 -8.94 12.00 0.45
C GLU A 111 -8.43 10.61 0.03
N ALA A 112 -7.15 10.34 0.25
CA ALA A 112 -6.55 9.05 0.01
C ALA A 112 -6.93 8.09 1.15
N VAL A 113 -7.66 7.02 0.81
CA VAL A 113 -8.24 6.10 1.81
C VAL A 113 -7.51 4.76 1.89
N GLY A 114 -6.66 4.47 0.92
CA GLY A 114 -5.88 3.23 0.87
C GLY A 114 -5.04 3.14 -0.41
N PHE A 115 -4.28 2.06 -0.51
CA PHE A 115 -3.43 1.79 -1.66
C PHE A 115 -3.22 0.30 -1.86
N TYR A 116 -2.66 -0.05 -3.00
CA TYR A 116 -2.02 -1.35 -3.20
C TYR A 116 -0.79 -1.22 -4.09
N THR A 117 0.17 -2.14 -3.96
CA THR A 117 1.35 -2.22 -4.85
C THR A 117 1.43 -3.55 -5.59
N ILE A 118 2.17 -3.54 -6.69
CA ILE A 118 2.40 -4.70 -7.55
C ILE A 118 3.89 -4.92 -7.68
N LYS A 119 4.31 -6.16 -7.41
CA LYS A 119 5.62 -6.66 -7.83
C LYS A 119 5.53 -7.24 -9.22
N GLU A 120 6.44 -6.80 -10.08
CA GLU A 120 6.52 -7.25 -11.45
C GLU A 120 7.10 -8.67 -11.56
N LYS A 121 6.91 -9.28 -12.74
CA LYS A 121 7.33 -10.67 -13.02
C LYS A 121 8.80 -10.95 -12.79
N GLN A 122 9.67 -9.94 -12.79
CA GLN A 122 11.10 -10.14 -12.55
C GLN A 122 11.40 -10.70 -11.16
N CYS A 123 10.52 -10.45 -10.18
CA CYS A 123 10.68 -10.94 -8.80
C CYS A 123 9.98 -12.29 -8.54
N TYR A 124 8.89 -12.59 -9.27
CA TYR A 124 8.00 -13.73 -8.97
C TYR A 124 7.61 -14.60 -10.17
N LEU A 125 8.14 -14.36 -11.38
CA LEU A 125 7.72 -14.99 -12.66
C LEU A 125 6.29 -14.68 -13.12
N LEU A 126 5.45 -14.10 -12.25
CA LEU A 126 4.09 -13.61 -12.52
C LEU A 126 3.86 -12.26 -11.83
N PRO A 127 2.83 -11.48 -12.21
CA PRO A 127 2.48 -10.25 -11.49
C PRO A 127 1.91 -10.61 -10.12
N VAL A 128 2.36 -9.91 -9.09
CA VAL A 128 1.97 -10.19 -7.70
C VAL A 128 1.43 -8.92 -7.05
N LEU A 129 0.23 -9.01 -6.48
CA LEU A 129 -0.33 -8.03 -5.57
C LEU A 129 0.44 -8.11 -4.24
N ASP A 130 1.31 -7.12 -4.00
CA ASP A 130 2.33 -7.23 -2.95
C ASP A 130 1.89 -6.63 -1.62
N THR A 131 1.33 -5.42 -1.65
CA THR A 131 0.80 -4.78 -0.45
C THR A 131 -0.61 -4.27 -0.74
N VAL A 132 -1.50 -4.39 0.25
CA VAL A 132 -2.86 -3.85 0.19
C VAL A 132 -3.15 -3.23 1.55
N PHE A 133 -3.57 -1.97 1.56
CA PHE A 133 -3.90 -1.28 2.79
C PHE A 133 -5.11 -0.37 2.62
N VAL A 134 -5.98 -0.39 3.63
CA VAL A 134 -7.11 0.54 3.76
C VAL A 134 -7.06 1.12 5.17
N ARG A 135 -7.10 2.44 5.25
CA ARG A 135 -7.14 3.19 6.50
C ARG A 135 -8.29 2.73 7.38
N SER A 136 -8.06 2.65 8.68
CA SER A 136 -8.95 2.09 9.70
C SER A 136 -10.36 2.68 9.62
N SER A 137 -10.46 4.01 9.50
CA SER A 137 -11.71 4.76 9.36
C SER A 137 -12.50 4.48 8.08
N TRP A 138 -11.87 3.84 7.09
CA TRP A 138 -12.44 3.52 5.77
C TRP A 138 -12.61 2.01 5.54
N ARG A 139 -12.26 1.16 6.52
CA ARG A 139 -12.41 -0.29 6.41
C ARG A 139 -13.89 -0.70 6.37
N ARG A 140 -14.14 -1.94 5.93
CA ARG A 140 -15.47 -2.55 5.79
C ARG A 140 -16.42 -1.87 4.77
N GLN A 141 -15.88 -0.99 3.93
CA GLN A 141 -16.62 -0.37 2.81
C GLN A 141 -16.34 -1.03 1.44
N GLY A 142 -15.58 -2.14 1.43
CA GLY A 142 -15.30 -2.92 0.22
C GLY A 142 -14.12 -2.42 -0.63
N PHE A 143 -13.33 -1.46 -0.16
CA PHE A 143 -12.20 -0.92 -0.92
C PHE A 143 -11.12 -1.96 -1.26
N ALA A 144 -10.72 -2.81 -0.31
CA ALA A 144 -9.74 -3.87 -0.58
C ALA A 144 -10.25 -4.88 -1.63
N LEU A 145 -11.56 -5.19 -1.63
CA LEU A 145 -12.17 -6.05 -2.64
C LEU A 145 -12.18 -5.39 -4.03
N ARG A 146 -12.39 -4.07 -4.09
CA ARG A 146 -12.25 -3.31 -5.35
C ARG A 146 -10.80 -3.30 -5.85
N MET A 147 -9.81 -3.18 -4.95
CA MET A 147 -8.39 -3.25 -5.32
C MET A 147 -8.01 -4.63 -5.87
N LEU A 148 -8.46 -5.71 -5.23
CA LEU A 148 -8.22 -7.07 -5.72
C LEU A 148 -8.84 -7.28 -7.11
N GLY A 149 -10.08 -6.83 -7.32
CA GLY A 149 -10.72 -6.90 -8.64
C GLY A 149 -10.02 -6.06 -9.70
N ASP A 150 -9.57 -4.85 -9.36
CA ASP A 150 -8.81 -3.99 -10.25
C ASP A 150 -7.44 -4.61 -10.63
N PHE A 151 -6.77 -5.26 -9.68
CA PHE A 151 -5.55 -6.03 -9.94
C PHE A 151 -5.81 -7.20 -10.90
N CYS A 152 -6.78 -8.08 -10.59
CA CYS A 152 -7.12 -9.22 -11.42
C CYS A 152 -7.50 -8.80 -12.85
N SER A 153 -8.31 -7.76 -13.00
CA SER A 153 -8.72 -7.25 -14.32
C SER A 153 -7.57 -6.61 -15.11
N SER A 154 -6.65 -5.91 -14.43
CA SER A 154 -5.45 -5.32 -15.03
C SER A 154 -4.53 -6.39 -15.65
N PHE A 155 -4.58 -7.63 -15.15
CA PHE A 155 -3.79 -8.77 -15.62
C PHE A 155 -4.65 -9.90 -16.19
N SER A 156 -5.77 -9.57 -16.82
CA SER A 156 -6.72 -10.54 -17.41
C SER A 156 -6.12 -11.46 -18.48
N ASN A 157 -5.04 -11.05 -19.14
CA ASN A 157 -4.32 -11.87 -20.13
C ASN A 157 -3.35 -12.87 -19.49
N GLU A 158 -3.08 -12.76 -18.19
CA GLU A 158 -2.19 -13.67 -17.48
C GLU A 158 -2.92 -14.96 -17.12
N ARG A 159 -2.28 -16.10 -17.39
CA ARG A 159 -2.83 -17.41 -16.99
C ARG A 159 -2.92 -17.56 -15.48
N VAL A 160 -2.04 -16.89 -14.73
CA VAL A 160 -1.96 -16.96 -13.28
C VAL A 160 -1.49 -15.60 -12.76
N VAL A 161 -2.08 -15.14 -11.66
CA VAL A 161 -1.65 -13.94 -10.91
C VAL A 161 -1.42 -14.30 -9.44
N GLY A 162 -0.59 -13.51 -8.77
CA GLY A 162 -0.20 -13.78 -7.38
C GLY A 162 -0.69 -12.74 -6.38
N ILE A 163 -0.77 -13.15 -5.12
CA ILE A 163 -0.74 -12.31 -3.92
C ILE A 163 0.51 -12.72 -3.13
N SER A 164 1.27 -11.76 -2.63
CA SER A 164 2.49 -12.05 -1.88
C SER A 164 2.19 -12.84 -0.60
N TYR A 165 3.00 -13.86 -0.33
CA TYR A 165 3.02 -14.52 0.96
C TYR A 165 3.79 -13.67 2.00
N PRO A 166 3.36 -13.64 3.26
CA PRO A 166 2.13 -14.25 3.78
C PRO A 166 0.90 -13.35 3.59
N VAL A 167 -0.25 -13.96 3.28
CA VAL A 167 -1.52 -13.24 3.20
C VAL A 167 -2.14 -13.09 4.59
N SER A 168 -2.42 -11.85 5.00
CA SER A 168 -3.04 -11.58 6.30
C SER A 168 -4.48 -12.12 6.40
N ALA A 169 -4.95 -12.44 7.60
CA ALA A 169 -6.30 -12.96 7.82
C ALA A 169 -7.40 -12.00 7.31
N ASP A 170 -7.18 -10.69 7.45
CA ASP A 170 -8.06 -9.62 6.97
C ASP A 170 -8.12 -9.51 5.45
N MET A 171 -7.07 -9.97 4.75
CA MET A 171 -7.05 -10.09 3.30
C MET A 171 -7.65 -11.44 2.85
N TYR A 172 -7.28 -12.54 3.49
CA TYR A 172 -7.64 -13.87 3.02
C TYR A 172 -9.16 -14.13 3.06
N GLN A 173 -9.79 -14.05 4.24
CA GLN A 173 -11.21 -14.41 4.38
C GLN A 173 -12.17 -13.31 3.86
N PRO A 174 -12.08 -12.04 4.30
CA PRO A 174 -13.06 -11.02 3.93
C PRO A 174 -12.90 -10.51 2.49
N VAL A 175 -11.71 -10.66 1.89
CA VAL A 175 -11.39 -10.09 0.56
C VAL A 175 -11.22 -11.20 -0.47
N CYS A 176 -10.19 -12.05 -0.34
CA CYS A 176 -9.90 -13.07 -1.36
C CYS A 176 -11.04 -14.08 -1.50
N ARG A 177 -11.46 -14.74 -0.40
CA ARG A 177 -12.54 -15.74 -0.45
C ARG A 177 -13.86 -15.15 -0.97
N LYS A 178 -14.18 -13.93 -0.57
CA LYS A 178 -15.39 -13.22 -1.03
C LYS A 178 -15.31 -12.84 -2.52
N TYR A 179 -14.15 -12.41 -2.99
CA TYR A 179 -13.94 -12.09 -4.40
C TYR A 179 -14.09 -13.36 -5.25
N LEU A 180 -13.40 -14.44 -4.87
CA LEU A 180 -13.41 -15.71 -5.57
C LEU A 180 -14.78 -16.40 -5.57
N SER A 181 -15.60 -16.24 -4.53
CA SER A 181 -16.96 -16.77 -4.50
C SER A 181 -17.94 -16.10 -5.48
N THR A 182 -17.53 -15.01 -6.11
CA THR A 182 -18.33 -14.27 -7.10
C THR A 182 -17.67 -14.20 -8.48
N HIS A 183 -16.45 -14.75 -8.62
CA HIS A 183 -15.64 -14.70 -9.83
C HIS A 183 -15.00 -16.07 -10.07
N ASP A 184 -15.80 -17.04 -10.53
CA ASP A 184 -15.37 -18.43 -10.69
C ASP A 184 -14.13 -18.57 -11.58
N ALA A 185 -14.01 -17.74 -12.63
CA ALA A 185 -12.84 -17.71 -13.51
C ALA A 185 -11.52 -17.33 -12.81
N GLU A 186 -11.59 -16.69 -11.64
CA GLU A 186 -10.42 -16.29 -10.85
C GLU A 186 -10.01 -17.37 -9.83
N GLN A 187 -10.88 -18.35 -9.54
CA GLN A 187 -10.61 -19.43 -8.58
C GLN A 187 -9.40 -20.26 -8.98
N GLU A 188 -9.24 -20.54 -10.27
CA GLU A 188 -8.08 -21.26 -10.81
C GLU A 188 -6.88 -20.34 -11.13
N ARG A 189 -7.04 -19.01 -11.00
CA ARG A 189 -6.07 -18.02 -11.47
C ARG A 189 -5.28 -17.33 -10.36
N LEU A 190 -5.82 -17.26 -9.16
CA LEU A 190 -5.25 -16.51 -8.04
C LEU A 190 -4.50 -17.41 -7.06
N TYR A 191 -3.22 -17.12 -6.86
CA TYR A 191 -2.33 -17.88 -5.98
C TYR A 191 -1.69 -16.98 -4.93
N GLU A 192 -1.51 -17.50 -3.73
CA GLU A 192 -0.55 -16.98 -2.77
C GLU A 192 0.84 -17.44 -3.20
N VAL A 193 1.83 -16.53 -3.19
CA VAL A 193 3.13 -16.75 -3.83
C VAL A 193 4.28 -16.30 -2.94
N GLU A 194 5.23 -17.20 -2.71
CA GLU A 194 6.55 -16.90 -2.15
C GLU A 194 7.56 -16.67 -3.29
N ALA A 195 8.52 -15.75 -3.12
CA ALA A 195 9.57 -15.52 -4.11
C ALA A 195 10.51 -16.73 -4.20
N PRO A 196 11.07 -17.07 -5.38
CA PRO A 196 10.93 -16.42 -6.69
C PRO A 196 9.67 -16.77 -7.51
N GLY A 197 8.69 -17.46 -6.92
CA GLY A 197 7.37 -17.68 -7.53
C GLY A 197 7.29 -18.87 -8.49
N ASP A 198 8.11 -19.89 -8.32
CA ASP A 198 7.96 -21.18 -9.01
C ASP A 198 6.67 -21.90 -8.59
N TRP A 199 6.24 -22.92 -9.36
CA TRP A 199 5.01 -23.67 -9.06
C TRP A 199 4.99 -24.32 -7.67
N SER A 200 6.14 -24.75 -7.14
CA SER A 200 6.25 -25.28 -5.77
C SER A 200 6.06 -24.22 -4.68
N GLN A 201 6.11 -22.94 -5.06
CA GLN A 201 6.02 -21.77 -4.18
C GLN A 201 4.69 -21.03 -4.33
N ARG A 202 3.73 -21.67 -5.02
CA ARG A 202 2.40 -21.15 -5.25
C ARG A 202 1.39 -22.04 -4.53
N ARG A 203 0.47 -21.41 -3.81
CA ARG A 203 -0.69 -22.08 -3.22
C ARG A 203 -1.93 -21.43 -3.78
N ASN A 204 -2.82 -22.21 -4.37
CA ASN A 204 -4.06 -21.64 -4.89
C ASN A 204 -4.88 -21.07 -3.72
N VAL A 205 -5.42 -19.86 -3.87
CA VAL A 205 -6.12 -19.16 -2.77
C VAL A 205 -7.53 -19.73 -2.53
N TRP A 206 -8.10 -20.42 -3.51
CA TRP A 206 -9.42 -21.02 -3.43
C TRP A 206 -9.43 -22.43 -2.82
N LEU A 207 -8.46 -23.26 -3.26
CA LEU A 207 -8.38 -24.69 -2.97
C LEU A 207 -7.95 -25.01 -1.53
#